data_AF-T1BV41-F1
#
_entry.id   AF-T1BV41-F1
#
_cell.length_a   1.000
_cell.length_b   1.000
_cell.length_c   1.000
_cell.angle_alpha   90.00
_cell.angle_beta   90.00
_cell.angle_gamma   90.00
#
_symmetry.space_group_name_H-M   'P 1'
#
loop_
_entity.id
_entity.type
_entity.pdbx_description
1 polymer ?
#
loop_
_entity_poly.entity_id
_entity_poly.type
_entity_poly.pdbx_seq_one_letter_code
_entity_poly.pdbx_strand_id
1 'polypeptide(L)'
;MDELLERYGRSRSPAVQKVVTYLQNGSPWWFTFLKHRGMDATNNRGERGLREAIVIRKIVGTLRNWNGAEAFARMLSVLGTWKLHGENPSTKLYATLS
;
A
#
# COMPACT_ATOMS: atom_id res chain seq x y z
N MET A 1 -10.02 19.40 -6.24
CA MET A 1 -9.95 18.86 -4.87
C MET A 1 -9.09 19.77 -4.00
N ASP A 2 -7.86 20.08 -4.44
CA ASP A 2 -6.94 20.97 -3.71
C ASP A 2 -7.54 22.36 -3.42
N GLU A 3 -8.23 22.95 -4.39
CA GLU A 3 -8.95 24.22 -4.21
C GLU A 3 -10.03 24.17 -3.10
N LEU A 4 -10.75 23.04 -2.99
CA LEU A 4 -11.76 22.85 -1.94
C LEU A 4 -11.11 22.73 -0.55
N LEU A 5 -9.98 22.04 -0.43
CA LEU A 5 -9.25 21.94 0.84
C LEU A 5 -8.59 23.25 1.22
N GLU A 6 -8.10 24.03 0.25
CA GLU A 6 -7.54 25.34 0.53
C GLU A 6 -8.62 26.30 1.05
N ARG A 7 -9.82 26.25 0.45
CA ARG A 7 -10.95 27.12 0.79
C ARG A 7 -11.67 26.73 2.08
N TYR A 8 -11.87 25.44 2.32
CA TYR A 8 -12.71 24.94 3.43
C TYR A 8 -11.95 24.13 4.48
N GLY A 9 -10.68 23.78 4.25
CA GLY A 9 -9.87 22.99 5.18
C GLY A 9 -9.26 23.79 6.33
N ARG A 10 -9.44 25.11 6.35
CA ARG A 10 -8.91 25.98 7.42
C ARG A 10 -9.87 25.99 8.61
N SER A 11 -9.63 25.11 9.58
CA SER A 11 -10.38 25.06 10.84
C SER A 11 -9.47 24.82 12.03
N ARG A 12 -9.75 25.43 13.18
CA ARG A 12 -9.01 25.15 14.43
C ARG A 12 -9.49 23.89 15.14
N SER A 13 -10.58 23.28 14.68
CA SER A 13 -11.11 22.05 15.29
C SER A 13 -10.21 20.84 14.94
N PRO A 14 -9.74 20.07 15.94
CA PRO A 14 -8.94 18.87 15.71
C PRO A 14 -9.63 17.82 14.83
N ALA A 15 -10.96 17.69 14.95
CA ALA A 15 -11.73 16.75 14.15
C ALA A 15 -11.72 17.11 12.65
N VAL A 16 -11.85 18.41 12.35
CA VAL A 16 -11.80 18.91 10.97
C VAL A 16 -10.40 18.77 10.41
N GLN A 17 -9.36 19.09 11.19
CA GLN A 17 -7.96 18.90 10.79
C GLN A 17 -7.67 17.45 10.41
N LYS A 18 -8.13 16.48 11.21
CA LYS A 18 -7.96 15.05 10.91
C LYS A 18 -8.58 14.66 9.56
N VAL A 19 -9.78 15.16 9.27
CA VAL A 19 -10.45 14.92 7.98
C VAL A 19 -9.65 15.56 6.85
N VAL A 20 -9.26 16.82 6.99
CA VAL A 20 -8.48 17.55 5.97
C VAL A 20 -7.17 16.82 5.66
N THR A 21 -6.41 16.41 6.69
CA THR A 21 -5.16 15.63 6.50
C THR A 21 -5.42 14.32 5.76
N TYR A 22 -6.50 13.61 6.09
CA TYR A 22 -6.87 12.38 5.38
C TYR A 22 -7.16 12.65 3.89
N LEU A 23 -7.93 13.69 3.58
CA LEU A 23 -8.28 14.05 2.20
C LEU A 23 -7.02 14.49 1.42
N GLN A 24 -6.12 15.28 2.02
CA GLN A 24 -4.86 15.70 1.40
C GLN A 24 -3.97 14.50 1.06
N ASN A 25 -3.79 13.58 2.01
CA ASN A 25 -2.94 12.42 1.82
C ASN A 25 -3.50 11.44 0.76
N GLY A 26 -4.83 11.33 0.66
CA GLY A 26 -5.50 10.40 -0.25
C GLY A 26 -5.76 10.94 -1.66
N SER A 27 -6.03 12.25 -1.79
CA SER A 27 -6.51 12.89 -3.03
C SER A 27 -5.69 12.54 -4.29
N PRO A 28 -4.35 12.53 -4.27
CA PRO A 28 -3.56 12.20 -5.46
C PRO A 28 -3.82 10.78 -6.01
N TRP A 29 -4.35 9.88 -5.17
CA TRP A 29 -4.42 8.44 -5.44
C TRP A 29 -5.85 7.90 -5.65
N TRP A 30 -6.90 8.63 -5.28
CA TRP A 30 -8.28 8.10 -5.35
C TRP A 30 -8.75 7.71 -6.75
N PHE A 31 -8.24 8.39 -7.78
CA PHE A 31 -8.62 8.15 -9.17
C PHE A 31 -7.58 7.33 -9.95
N THR A 32 -6.70 6.61 -9.25
CA THR A 32 -5.67 5.77 -9.89
C THR A 32 -6.26 4.71 -10.82
N PHE A 33 -7.45 4.19 -10.51
CA PHE A 33 -8.16 3.23 -11.34
C PHE A 33 -8.57 3.79 -12.72
N LEU A 34 -8.74 5.11 -12.86
CA LEU A 34 -8.99 5.74 -14.16
C LEU A 34 -7.75 5.71 -15.07
N LYS A 35 -6.55 5.69 -14.47
CA LYS A 35 -5.27 5.66 -15.19
C LYS A 35 -4.81 4.24 -15.52
N HIS A 36 -5.25 3.23 -14.77
CA HIS A 36 -4.79 1.85 -14.92
C HIS A 36 -5.95 0.89 -15.20
N ARG A 37 -6.06 0.45 -16.45
CA ARG A 37 -7.08 -0.51 -16.88
C ARG A 37 -6.97 -1.82 -16.08
N GLY A 38 -8.10 -2.31 -15.57
CA GLY A 38 -8.17 -3.55 -14.78
C GLY A 38 -7.89 -3.38 -13.28
N MET A 39 -7.67 -2.15 -12.81
CA MET A 39 -7.65 -1.83 -11.39
C MET A 39 -9.07 -1.58 -10.87
N ASP A 40 -9.40 -2.16 -9.72
CA ASP A 40 -10.68 -1.89 -9.06
C ASP A 40 -10.76 -0.43 -8.57
N ALA A 41 -11.95 0.16 -8.58
CA ALA A 41 -12.20 1.47 -7.99
C ALA A 41 -12.12 1.48 -6.44
N THR A 42 -11.83 0.34 -5.83
CA THR A 42 -11.70 0.17 -4.38
C THR A 42 -10.27 -0.24 -4.01
N ASN A 43 -9.78 0.19 -2.84
CA ASN A 43 -8.46 -0.20 -2.35
C ASN A 43 -8.41 -1.63 -1.77
N ASN A 44 -9.49 -2.40 -1.87
CA ASN A 44 -9.61 -3.71 -1.23
C ASN A 44 -8.49 -4.68 -1.64
N ARG A 45 -8.11 -4.70 -2.92
CA ARG A 45 -7.03 -5.56 -3.43
C ARG A 45 -5.67 -5.12 -2.90
N GLY A 46 -5.40 -3.81 -2.87
CA GLY A 46 -4.18 -3.25 -2.31
C GLY A 46 -4.02 -3.55 -0.83
N GLU A 47 -5.07 -3.31 -0.04
CA GLU A 47 -5.08 -3.63 1.39
C GLU A 47 -4.88 -5.12 1.65
N ARG A 48 -5.54 -6.00 0.89
CA ARG A 48 -5.34 -7.45 1.00
C ARG A 48 -3.89 -7.84 0.74
N GLY A 49 -3.25 -7.27 -0.28
CA GLY A 49 -1.83 -7.51 -0.58
C GLY A 49 -0.88 -7.05 0.54
N LEU A 50 -1.22 -5.97 1.24
CA LEU A 50 -0.40 -5.43 2.33
C LEU A 50 -0.63 -6.12 3.70
N ARG A 51 -1.74 -6.83 3.91
CA ARG A 51 -2.05 -7.47 5.21
C ARG A 51 -0.97 -8.43 5.68
N GLU A 52 -0.44 -9.25 4.78
CA GLU A 52 0.64 -10.20 5.10
C GLU A 52 1.89 -9.46 5.60
N ALA A 53 2.27 -8.38 4.92
CA ALA A 53 3.39 -7.51 5.31
C ALA A 53 3.21 -6.91 6.71
N ILE A 54 2.00 -6.44 7.02
CA ILE A 54 1.66 -5.83 8.31
C ILE A 54 1.77 -6.86 9.43
N VAL A 55 1.27 -8.08 9.23
CA VAL A 55 1.35 -9.17 10.21
C VAL A 55 2.80 -9.55 10.47
N ILE A 56 3.58 -9.77 9.41
CA ILE A 56 5.01 -10.11 9.54
C ILE A 56 5.75 -9.00 10.30
N ARG A 57 5.54 -7.73 9.94
CA ARG A 57 6.15 -6.58 10.63
C ARG A 57 5.84 -6.58 12.12
N LYS A 58 4.60 -6.89 12.51
CA LYS A 58 4.21 -6.98 13.93
C LYS A 58 4.93 -8.11 14.66
N ILE A 59 5.08 -9.28 14.02
CA ILE A 59 5.78 -10.44 14.59
C ILE A 59 7.26 -10.12 14.80
N VAL A 60 7.93 -9.51 13.82
CA VAL A 60 9.37 -9.17 13.91
C VAL A 60 9.65 -7.87 14.68
N GLY A 61 8.60 -7.21 15.19
CA GLY A 61 8.67 -5.96 15.96
C GLY A 61 8.78 -4.72 15.08
N THR A 62 9.84 -4.59 14.27
CA THR A 62 9.97 -3.47 13.33
C THR A 62 11.03 -3.71 12.25
N LEU A 63 10.96 -2.94 11.17
CA LEU A 63 12.02 -2.79 10.18
C LEU A 63 12.95 -1.68 10.67
N ARG A 64 14.23 -2.00 10.94
CA ARG A 64 15.17 -1.10 11.65
C ARG A 64 15.82 -0.04 10.76
N ASN A 65 15.74 -0.19 9.44
CA ASN A 65 16.27 0.76 8.47
C ASN A 65 15.53 0.64 7.11
N TRP A 66 15.73 1.65 6.25
CA TRP A 66 15.11 1.71 4.93
C TRP A 66 15.56 0.60 3.99
N ASN A 67 16.85 0.24 4.01
CA ASN A 67 17.39 -0.83 3.15
C ASN A 67 16.69 -2.17 3.43
N GLY A 68 16.49 -2.51 4.70
CA GLY A 68 15.77 -3.71 5.12
C GLY A 68 14.28 -3.64 4.78
N ALA A 69 13.66 -2.46 4.89
CA ALA A 69 12.28 -2.26 4.49
C ALA A 69 12.06 -2.43 2.99
N GLU A 70 12.99 -1.91 2.18
CA GLU A 70 12.95 -2.04 0.73
C GLU A 70 13.19 -3.49 0.29
N ALA A 71 14.20 -4.16 0.85
CA ALA A 71 14.44 -5.57 0.59
C ALA A 71 13.20 -6.42 0.94
N PHE A 72 12.59 -6.16 2.09
CA PHE A 72 11.36 -6.82 2.52
C PHE A 72 10.19 -6.58 1.56
N ALA A 73 9.98 -5.33 1.13
CA ALA A 73 8.94 -4.99 0.17
C ALA A 73 9.14 -5.68 -1.18
N ARG A 74 10.39 -5.72 -1.68
CA ARG A 74 10.74 -6.42 -2.93
C ARG A 74 10.46 -7.93 -2.83
N MET A 75 10.90 -8.56 -1.73
CA MET A 75 10.62 -9.99 -1.48
C MET A 75 9.12 -10.29 -1.47
N LEU A 76 8.33 -9.52 -0.72
CA LEU A 76 6.87 -9.71 -0.68
C LEU A 76 6.20 -9.43 -2.02
N SER A 77 6.69 -8.47 -2.80
CA SER A 77 6.16 -8.19 -4.14
C SER A 77 6.35 -9.39 -5.08
N VAL A 78 7.53 -10.01 -5.07
CA VAL A 78 7.82 -11.20 -5.89
C VAL A 78 6.94 -12.37 -5.46
N LEU A 79 6.91 -12.69 -4.17
CA LEU A 79 6.09 -13.78 -3.63
C LEU A 79 4.60 -13.55 -3.88
N GLY A 80 4.12 -12.32 -3.69
CA GLY A 80 2.74 -11.93 -3.95
C GLY A 80 2.38 -12.07 -5.43
N THR A 81 3.29 -11.72 -6.34
CA THR A 81 3.09 -11.88 -7.79
C THR A 81 2.93 -13.35 -8.16
N TRP A 82 3.81 -14.24 -7.67
CA TRP A 82 3.67 -15.68 -7.91
C TRP A 82 2.34 -16.23 -7.37
N LYS A 83 1.94 -15.84 -6.14
CA LYS A 83 0.63 -16.22 -5.59
C LYS A 83 -0.53 -15.74 -6.48
N LEU A 84 -0.46 -14.53 -7.03
CA LEU A 84 -1.48 -13.98 -7.93
C LEU A 84 -1.57 -14.75 -9.27
N HIS A 85 -0.46 -15.32 -9.74
CA HIS A 85 -0.42 -16.18 -10.91
C HIS A 85 -0.85 -17.63 -10.62
N GLY A 86 -1.21 -17.96 -9.37
CA GLY A 86 -1.55 -19.33 -8.97
C GLY A 86 -0.33 -20.25 -8.85
N GLU A 87 0.88 -19.68 -8.79
CA GLU A 87 2.11 -20.44 -8.67
C GLU A 87 2.45 -20.72 -7.20
N ASN A 88 3.18 -21.82 -6.97
CA ASN A 88 3.71 -22.11 -5.64
C ASN A 88 4.98 -21.28 -5.38
N PRO A 89 4.99 -20.37 -4.38
CA PRO A 89 6.13 -19.50 -4.14
C PRO A 89 7.42 -20.24 -3.75
N SER A 90 7.35 -21.36 -3.04
CA SER A 90 8.56 -22.09 -2.64
C SER A 90 9.25 -22.75 -3.83
N THR A 91 8.45 -23.35 -4.73
CA THR A 91 8.95 -23.93 -5.99
C THR A 91 9.59 -22.87 -6.88
N LYS A 92 8.92 -21.72 -7.07
CA LYS A 92 9.44 -20.63 -7.89
C LYS A 92 10.69 -19.99 -7.28
N LEU A 93 10.74 -19.85 -5.96
CA LEU A 93 11.92 -19.34 -5.26
C LEU A 93 13.13 -20.24 -5.48
N TYR A 94 12.96 -21.55 -5.30
CA TYR A 94 14.02 -22.53 -5.55
C TYR A 94 14.53 -22.42 -7.00
N ALA A 95 13.63 -22.44 -7.97
CA ALA A 95 13.97 -22.36 -9.40
C ALA A 95 14.63 -21.03 -9.82
N THR A 96 14.42 -19.95 -9.06
CA THR A 96 15.01 -18.63 -9.38
C THR A 96 16.43 -18.48 -8.80
N LEU A 97 16.74 -19.22 -7.73
CA LEU A 97 18.02 -19.13 -7.01
C LEU A 97 18.99 -20.27 -7.36
N SER A 98 18.50 -21.33 -8.00
CA SER A 98 19.27 -22.43 -8.57
C SER A 98 19.90 -22.06 -9.91
#